data_AF-A0A173VYK5-F1
#
_entry.id   AF-A0A173VYK5-F1
#
_cell.length_a   1.000
_cell.length_b   1.000
_cell.length_c   1.000
_cell.angle_alpha   90.00
_cell.angle_beta   90.00
_cell.angle_gamma   90.00
#
_symmetry.space_group_name_H-M   'P 1'
#
loop_
_entity.id
_entity.type
_entity.pdbx_description
1 polymer ?
#
loop_
_entity_poly.entity_id
_entity_poly.type
_entity_poly.pdbx_seq_one_letter_code
_entity_poly.pdbx_strand_id
1 'polypeptide(L)'
;MGKIVIPKHSADVEEMNAVLKIHYEANDWVKSREYVEKLKTMIDPDLYPSSYPKKAQVPTYFGFLECKITSGNNITERRITNSGKKMYEAIISDDIATRQELLMDAVENVIFGKNNGGSPSSESDIDAPDLAIRCILDTGYCTSHEYAYMIWNLHDNGKKYYRSLPEILKARSAGGIVLSAGAKNYSDWKPILALIRWGFLIKADDGKQKVMIHPDVYQRYRDRLENIKIYNIDKRDKIEIPEGEENDSVDKTVFKPFAISDENAVMIKTGEVHEDIVNVEKQHIYTGDSVLFVDRSFSRLLAYHSYFINKIDKIGTKYQLSLQMEDAVNKKQESVLLTELREEAKKQSESEQQGLLLDILKYSKSMQNMKNVSDKNLDIEPVNLVFRALSELEYLYENELKYLLAETILGDLNYSDALIKIKEGRTKEICILSNREGELDYKVINSLVNGRLLVWSELNGKKILKIDSNLNNRYLEQFKRLMIYAVDIHKNDKEAEDESLPLSIKSVIINDDIMDKEIEEWNIDTSYNYQIVQGDYIIFVKPEFKGIANYIVYQVVSVNKSGSNMKIGIVKHNYINKEKESEILKDLKEAYYGECE
;
A
#
# COMPACT_ATOMS: atom_id res chain seq x y z
N MET A 1 12.48 1.23 15.07
CA MET A 1 11.24 2.02 15.09
C MET A 1 11.25 2.89 16.31
N GLY A 2 10.64 4.07 16.22
CA GLY A 2 10.23 4.82 17.40
C GLY A 2 9.22 3.99 18.22
N LYS A 3 9.21 4.21 19.54
CA LYS A 3 8.40 3.44 20.50
C LYS A 3 6.92 3.38 20.09
N ILE A 4 6.34 2.18 19.99
CA ILE A 4 4.88 2.04 19.86
C ILE A 4 4.18 2.12 21.23
N VAL A 5 3.12 2.92 21.31
CA VAL A 5 2.24 3.00 22.48
C VAL A 5 0.79 2.87 22.03
N ILE A 6 0.11 1.86 22.55
CA ILE A 6 -1.30 1.57 22.29
C ILE A 6 -2.08 1.80 23.60
N PRO A 7 -3.28 2.39 23.60
CA PRO A 7 -4.10 2.54 24.80
C PRO A 7 -4.41 1.17 25.46
N LYS A 8 -4.22 1.07 26.79
CA LYS A 8 -4.41 -0.19 27.55
C LYS A 8 -5.44 -0.10 28.66
N HIS A 9 -5.95 1.09 28.98
CA HIS A 9 -6.64 1.28 30.26
C HIS A 9 -8.13 0.90 30.24
N SER A 10 -8.93 1.53 29.40
CA SER A 10 -10.35 1.22 29.32
C SER A 10 -10.81 1.15 27.87
N ALA A 11 -11.68 0.19 27.62
CA ALA A 11 -12.56 0.16 26.47
C ALA A 11 -14.02 0.05 26.93
N ASP A 12 -14.33 0.26 28.21
CA ASP A 12 -15.67 0.09 28.77
C ASP A 12 -16.67 1.04 28.13
N VAL A 13 -17.81 0.52 27.70
CA VAL A 13 -18.76 1.31 26.90
C VAL A 13 -19.39 2.41 27.74
N GLU A 14 -19.70 2.15 29.01
CA GLU A 14 -20.27 3.16 29.91
C GLU A 14 -19.24 4.24 30.21
N GLU A 15 -17.99 3.84 30.49
CA GLU A 15 -16.91 4.80 30.72
C GLU A 15 -16.59 5.64 29.47
N MET A 16 -16.54 5.03 28.29
CA MET A 16 -16.31 5.76 27.03
C MET A 16 -17.45 6.72 26.71
N ASN A 17 -18.70 6.31 26.96
CA ASN A 17 -19.88 7.14 26.77
C ASN A 17 -19.90 8.32 27.76
N ALA A 18 -19.53 8.09 29.03
CA ALA A 18 -19.39 9.13 30.03
C ALA A 18 -18.32 10.17 29.64
N VAL A 19 -17.19 9.71 29.11
CA VAL A 19 -16.15 10.60 28.57
C VAL A 19 -16.71 11.48 27.45
N LEU A 20 -17.38 10.90 26.45
CA LEU A 20 -17.95 11.66 25.34
C LEU A 20 -19.00 12.66 25.84
N LYS A 21 -19.89 12.24 26.74
CA LYS A 21 -20.92 13.08 27.36
C LYS A 21 -20.34 14.32 28.03
N ILE A 22 -19.31 14.16 28.88
CA ILE A 22 -18.69 15.28 29.60
C ILE A 22 -18.20 16.37 28.64
N HIS A 23 -17.59 15.97 27.52
CA HIS A 23 -17.06 16.92 26.55
C HIS A 23 -18.14 17.46 25.60
N TYR A 24 -19.17 16.66 25.29
CA TYR A 24 -20.33 17.07 24.53
C TYR A 24 -21.10 18.19 25.24
N GLU A 25 -21.41 17.99 26.53
CA GLU A 25 -22.15 18.96 27.35
C GLU A 25 -21.34 20.25 27.59
N ALA A 26 -20.02 20.13 27.72
CA ALA A 26 -19.16 21.31 27.84
C ALA A 26 -19.11 22.12 26.54
N ASN A 27 -19.12 21.45 25.38
CA ASN A 27 -19.01 22.03 24.04
C ASN A 27 -17.83 23.02 23.87
N ASP A 28 -16.80 22.88 24.70
CA ASP A 28 -15.58 23.69 24.73
C ASP A 28 -14.43 22.88 25.37
N TRP A 29 -13.27 23.50 25.54
CA TRP A 29 -12.11 22.93 26.21
C TRP A 29 -12.39 22.62 27.69
N VAL A 30 -12.25 21.35 28.07
CA VAL A 30 -12.36 20.85 29.44
C VAL A 30 -10.96 20.62 30.01
N LYS A 31 -10.67 21.25 31.16
CA LYS A 31 -9.40 21.06 31.87
C LYS A 31 -9.33 19.68 32.52
N SER A 32 -8.13 19.08 32.55
CA SER A 32 -7.93 17.74 33.13
C SER A 32 -8.49 17.57 34.54
N ARG A 33 -8.38 18.58 35.42
CA ARG A 33 -8.95 18.53 36.77
C ARG A 33 -10.49 18.50 36.76
N GLU A 34 -11.10 19.36 35.97
CA GLU A 34 -12.56 19.42 35.85
C GLU A 34 -13.13 18.13 35.26
N TYR A 35 -12.49 17.60 34.23
CA TYR A 35 -12.84 16.31 33.63
C TYR A 35 -12.81 15.18 34.66
N VAL A 36 -11.76 15.08 35.48
CA VAL A 36 -11.65 14.02 36.51
C VAL A 36 -12.76 14.14 37.55
N GLU A 37 -13.06 15.35 38.02
CA GLU A 37 -14.13 15.56 39.00
C GLU A 37 -15.51 15.23 38.43
N LYS A 38 -15.79 15.58 37.17
CA LYS A 38 -17.03 15.18 36.48
C LYS A 38 -17.11 13.67 36.23
N LEU A 39 -16.00 13.02 35.88
CA LEU A 39 -16.01 11.60 35.58
C LEU A 39 -16.26 10.75 36.83
N LYS A 40 -15.69 11.12 37.98
CA LYS A 40 -15.91 10.45 39.27
C LYS A 40 -17.37 10.38 39.70
N THR A 41 -18.22 11.30 39.23
CA THR A 41 -19.65 11.27 39.56
C THR A 41 -20.46 10.36 38.63
N MET A 42 -19.87 9.94 37.51
CA MET A 42 -20.53 9.11 36.48
C MET A 42 -20.06 7.66 36.49
N ILE A 43 -18.83 7.39 36.96
CA ILE A 43 -18.24 6.05 37.05
C ILE A 43 -17.82 5.77 38.49
N ASP A 44 -17.27 4.58 38.76
CA ASP A 44 -16.77 4.20 40.09
C ASP A 44 -15.81 5.28 40.69
N PRO A 45 -16.19 5.93 41.81
CA PRO A 45 -15.40 6.99 42.45
C PRO A 45 -14.21 6.48 43.26
N ASP A 46 -14.12 5.17 43.50
CA ASP A 46 -13.06 4.54 44.30
C ASP A 46 -11.90 4.02 43.44
N LEU A 47 -11.92 4.29 42.12
CA LEU A 47 -10.80 3.96 41.25
C LEU A 47 -9.53 4.73 41.64
N TYR A 48 -8.38 4.11 41.40
CA TYR A 48 -7.09 4.75 41.64
C TYR A 48 -6.98 6.08 40.87
N PRO A 49 -6.58 7.21 41.49
CA PRO A 49 -6.67 8.55 40.89
C PRO A 49 -6.03 8.71 39.51
N SER A 50 -4.94 7.98 39.22
CA SER A 50 -4.29 8.03 37.92
C SER A 50 -5.08 7.35 36.79
N SER A 51 -6.15 6.60 37.12
CA SER A 51 -6.99 5.87 36.17
C SER A 51 -7.99 6.76 35.43
N TYR A 52 -8.54 7.79 36.09
CA TYR A 52 -9.57 8.67 35.48
C TYR A 52 -9.09 9.40 34.23
N PRO A 53 -7.89 10.05 34.22
CA PRO A 53 -7.34 10.66 33.00
C PRO A 53 -7.20 9.68 31.83
N LYS A 54 -6.96 8.41 32.13
CA LYS A 54 -6.70 7.36 31.14
C LYS A 54 -7.96 6.82 30.48
N LYS A 55 -9.15 7.03 31.08
CA LYS A 55 -10.43 6.64 30.48
C LYS A 55 -10.73 7.38 29.17
N ALA A 56 -10.20 8.61 29.02
CA ALA A 56 -10.32 9.38 27.79
C ALA A 56 -9.40 8.90 26.66
N GLN A 57 -8.43 8.00 26.91
CA GLN A 57 -7.45 7.63 25.90
C GLN A 57 -8.08 7.05 24.64
N VAL A 58 -9.01 6.10 24.76
CA VAL A 58 -9.63 5.45 23.59
C VAL A 58 -10.50 6.42 22.77
N PRO A 59 -11.44 7.19 23.37
CA PRO A 59 -12.16 8.21 22.63
C PRO A 59 -11.25 9.24 21.93
N THR A 60 -10.17 9.67 22.59
CA THR A 60 -9.15 10.53 21.96
C THR A 60 -8.40 9.78 20.85
N TYR A 61 -8.10 8.50 21.03
CA TYR A 61 -7.32 7.69 20.09
C TYR A 61 -7.99 7.58 18.72
N PHE A 62 -9.32 7.47 18.70
CA PHE A 62 -10.14 7.46 17.48
C PHE A 62 -10.51 8.87 16.97
N GLY A 63 -9.91 9.93 17.51
CA GLY A 63 -10.12 11.30 17.01
C GLY A 63 -11.45 11.95 17.41
N PHE A 64 -12.20 11.36 18.35
CA PHE A 64 -13.44 11.95 18.87
C PHE A 64 -13.21 13.10 19.85
N LEU A 65 -12.01 13.16 20.42
CA LEU A 65 -11.54 14.28 21.23
C LEU A 65 -10.22 14.80 20.67
N GLU A 66 -10.04 16.10 20.67
CA GLU A 66 -8.74 16.75 20.44
C GLU A 66 -8.12 17.21 21.77
N CYS A 67 -6.80 17.31 21.81
CA CYS A 67 -6.04 17.57 23.03
C CYS A 67 -5.07 18.75 22.86
N LYS A 68 -4.88 19.52 23.92
CA LYS A 68 -3.67 20.36 24.09
C LYS A 68 -2.61 19.53 24.81
N ILE A 69 -1.44 19.41 24.17
CA ILE A 69 -0.33 18.60 24.64
C ILE A 69 0.87 19.52 24.90
N THR A 70 1.54 19.36 26.05
CA THR A 70 2.77 20.09 26.35
C THR A 70 3.98 19.42 25.70
N SER A 71 5.14 20.09 25.70
CA SER A 71 6.42 19.51 25.23
C SER A 71 6.84 18.23 25.97
N GLY A 72 6.26 17.94 27.14
CA GLY A 72 6.47 16.70 27.90
C GLY A 72 5.42 15.62 27.63
N ASN A 73 4.65 15.71 26.55
CA ASN A 73 3.57 14.78 26.18
C ASN A 73 2.43 14.68 27.21
N ASN A 74 2.25 15.72 28.04
CA ASN A 74 1.17 15.78 29.02
C ASN A 74 -0.05 16.49 28.44
N ILE A 75 -1.24 15.91 28.64
CA ILE A 75 -2.51 16.48 28.18
C ILE A 75 -3.07 17.43 29.23
N THR A 76 -3.24 18.70 28.87
CA THR A 76 -3.74 19.74 29.77
C THR A 76 -5.25 19.93 29.67
N GLU A 77 -5.76 19.89 28.44
CA GLU A 77 -7.15 20.15 28.10
C GLU A 77 -7.59 19.28 26.94
N ARG A 78 -8.90 18.96 26.88
CA ARG A 78 -9.52 18.24 25.78
C ARG A 78 -10.78 18.95 25.32
N ARG A 79 -11.11 18.83 24.03
CA ARG A 79 -12.39 19.30 23.47
C ARG A 79 -12.98 18.21 22.59
N ILE A 80 -14.30 18.12 22.55
CA ILE A 80 -14.99 17.21 21.63
C ILE A 80 -14.87 17.70 20.18
N THR A 81 -14.54 16.81 19.26
CA THR A 81 -14.49 17.12 17.83
C THR A 81 -15.89 17.02 17.21
N ASN A 82 -16.06 17.48 15.97
CA ASN A 82 -17.34 17.31 15.26
C ASN A 82 -17.70 15.83 15.07
N SER A 83 -16.72 14.96 14.78
CA SER A 83 -16.95 13.51 14.71
C SER A 83 -17.31 12.94 16.08
N GLY A 84 -16.68 13.43 17.16
CA GLY A 84 -17.01 13.02 18.52
C GLY A 84 -18.44 13.40 18.95
N LYS A 85 -18.93 14.58 18.54
CA LYS A 85 -20.32 15.00 18.77
C LYS A 85 -21.31 14.06 18.09
N LYS A 86 -21.11 13.81 16.79
CA LYS A 86 -21.92 12.87 16.01
C LYS A 86 -21.87 11.46 16.58
N MET A 87 -20.71 11.02 17.07
CA MET A 87 -20.54 9.72 17.70
C MET A 87 -21.39 9.62 18.97
N TYR A 88 -21.34 10.64 19.83
CA TYR A 88 -22.14 10.68 21.05
C TYR A 88 -23.64 10.72 20.74
N GLU A 89 -24.06 11.52 19.76
CA GLU A 89 -25.45 11.60 19.29
C GLU A 89 -25.95 10.25 18.76
N ALA A 90 -25.13 9.56 17.96
CA ALA A 90 -25.44 8.22 17.45
C ALA A 90 -25.50 7.16 18.55
N ILE A 91 -24.69 7.30 19.62
CA ILE A 91 -24.76 6.42 20.80
C ILE A 91 -26.09 6.60 21.53
N ILE A 92 -26.52 7.84 21.80
CA ILE A 92 -27.75 8.09 22.56
C ILE A 92 -29.03 7.79 21.76
N SER A 93 -28.96 7.82 20.42
CA SER A 93 -30.07 7.44 19.53
C SER A 93 -30.06 5.95 19.15
N ASP A 94 -29.08 5.18 19.62
CA ASP A 94 -28.78 3.80 19.21
C ASP A 94 -28.62 3.62 17.68
N ASP A 95 -28.18 4.67 16.99
CA ASP A 95 -27.91 4.64 15.55
C ASP A 95 -26.58 3.92 15.28
N ILE A 96 -26.68 2.61 15.07
CA ILE A 96 -25.53 1.77 14.74
C ILE A 96 -24.90 2.12 13.39
N ALA A 97 -25.69 2.57 12.42
CA ALA A 97 -25.20 2.86 11.08
C ALA A 97 -24.27 4.07 11.10
N THR A 98 -24.68 5.16 11.76
CA THR A 98 -23.85 6.36 11.94
C THR A 98 -22.61 6.07 12.79
N ARG A 99 -22.71 5.24 13.85
CA ARG A 99 -21.53 4.83 14.63
C ARG A 99 -20.47 4.14 13.75
N GLN A 100 -20.91 3.21 12.92
CA GLN A 100 -20.03 2.46 12.02
C GLN A 100 -19.42 3.35 10.93
N GLU A 101 -20.17 4.31 10.39
CA GLU A 101 -19.65 5.31 9.44
C GLU A 101 -18.52 6.13 10.05
N LEU A 102 -18.73 6.67 11.26
CA LEU A 102 -17.74 7.48 11.97
C LEU A 102 -16.48 6.69 12.31
N LEU A 103 -16.61 5.40 12.61
CA LEU A 103 -15.47 4.52 12.86
C LEU A 103 -14.73 4.15 11.58
N MET A 104 -15.44 3.97 10.46
CA MET A 104 -14.81 3.82 9.14
C MET A 104 -13.99 5.06 8.79
N ASP A 105 -14.55 6.26 8.98
CA ASP A 105 -13.84 7.53 8.78
C ASP A 105 -12.62 7.64 9.68
N ALA A 106 -12.73 7.19 10.94
CA ALA A 106 -11.62 7.21 11.88
C ALA A 106 -10.49 6.26 11.45
N VAL A 107 -10.81 5.03 11.05
CA VAL A 107 -9.82 4.05 10.57
C VAL A 107 -9.09 4.58 9.33
N GLU A 108 -9.81 5.20 8.38
CA GLU A 108 -9.21 5.72 7.15
C GLU A 108 -8.30 6.94 7.39
N ASN A 109 -8.70 7.85 8.27
CA ASN A 109 -8.08 9.19 8.34
C ASN A 109 -7.26 9.46 9.61
N VAL A 110 -7.50 8.73 10.71
CA VAL A 110 -6.77 8.96 11.95
C VAL A 110 -5.42 8.24 11.90
N ILE A 111 -4.36 8.99 12.19
CA ILE A 111 -3.04 8.42 12.43
C ILE A 111 -2.99 7.88 13.86
N PHE A 112 -2.78 6.56 14.01
CA PHE A 112 -2.80 5.88 15.30
C PHE A 112 -1.42 5.67 15.92
N GLY A 113 -0.39 5.50 15.09
CA GLY A 113 0.96 5.11 15.51
C GLY A 113 1.84 6.27 15.99
N LYS A 114 1.53 7.52 15.60
CA LYS A 114 2.28 8.72 16.00
C LYS A 114 1.41 9.97 16.07
N ASN A 115 1.84 10.99 16.81
CA ASN A 115 1.14 12.29 16.93
C ASN A 115 -0.34 12.18 17.33
N ASN A 116 -0.72 11.14 18.07
CA ASN A 116 -2.10 10.87 18.46
C ASN A 116 -2.32 11.22 19.94
N GLY A 117 -3.31 12.05 20.25
CA GLY A 117 -3.60 12.49 21.62
C GLY A 117 -4.00 11.36 22.58
N GLY A 118 -4.47 10.22 22.06
CA GLY A 118 -4.76 9.02 22.86
C GLY A 118 -3.51 8.23 23.24
N SER A 119 -2.39 8.44 22.54
CA SER A 119 -1.09 7.82 22.79
C SER A 119 0.06 8.77 22.44
N PRO A 120 0.22 9.88 23.19
CA PRO A 120 1.10 11.00 22.81
C PRO A 120 2.60 10.69 22.89
N SER A 121 2.99 9.48 23.31
CA SER A 121 4.39 9.04 23.36
C SER A 121 4.69 7.91 22.37
N SER A 122 3.75 7.65 21.45
CA SER A 122 3.94 6.71 20.35
C SER A 122 4.64 7.42 19.19
N GLU A 123 5.70 6.80 18.66
CA GLU A 123 6.53 7.26 17.55
C GLU A 123 6.66 6.16 16.48
N SER A 124 5.66 5.27 16.41
CA SER A 124 5.67 4.13 15.49
C SER A 124 5.02 4.50 14.15
N ASP A 125 5.51 3.92 13.07
CA ASP A 125 4.84 4.01 11.77
C ASP A 125 3.62 3.08 11.66
N ILE A 126 3.41 2.18 12.62
CA ILE A 126 2.35 1.18 12.56
C ILE A 126 1.06 1.73 13.16
N ASP A 127 -0.02 1.65 12.38
CA ASP A 127 -1.37 1.93 12.85
C ASP A 127 -2.02 0.63 13.33
N ALA A 128 -2.01 0.47 14.65
CA ALA A 128 -2.33 -0.82 15.26
C ALA A 128 -3.78 -1.30 15.03
N PRO A 129 -4.83 -0.44 15.11
CA PRO A 129 -6.19 -0.86 14.77
C PRO A 129 -6.30 -1.38 13.33
N ASP A 130 -5.71 -0.65 12.40
CA ASP A 130 -5.70 -0.96 10.97
C ASP A 130 -4.97 -2.26 10.67
N LEU A 131 -3.87 -2.55 11.37
CA LEU A 131 -3.18 -3.83 11.25
C LEU A 131 -4.08 -5.00 11.64
N ALA A 132 -4.90 -4.85 12.67
CA ALA A 132 -5.87 -5.88 13.05
C ALA A 132 -6.96 -6.03 11.99
N ILE A 133 -7.51 -4.92 11.50
CA ILE A 133 -8.51 -4.92 10.43
C ILE A 133 -7.96 -5.57 9.16
N ARG A 134 -6.73 -5.23 8.76
CA ARG A 134 -6.08 -5.84 7.60
C ARG A 134 -5.91 -7.34 7.77
N CYS A 135 -5.45 -7.80 8.94
CA CYS A 135 -5.39 -9.22 9.25
C CYS A 135 -6.76 -9.91 9.19
N ILE A 136 -7.83 -9.25 9.62
CA ILE A 136 -9.18 -9.77 9.51
C ILE A 136 -9.61 -9.87 8.03
N LEU A 137 -9.32 -8.86 7.20
CA LEU A 137 -9.64 -8.91 5.77
C LEU A 137 -8.87 -10.04 5.08
N ASP A 138 -7.57 -10.13 5.35
CA ASP A 138 -6.69 -11.07 4.65
C ASP A 138 -6.80 -12.49 5.17
N THR A 139 -7.22 -12.74 6.41
CA THR A 139 -7.25 -14.10 7.00
C THR A 139 -8.60 -14.49 7.56
N GLY A 140 -9.56 -13.60 7.42
CA GLY A 140 -10.93 -13.73 7.86
C GLY A 140 -11.21 -13.34 9.32
N TYR A 141 -10.26 -13.55 10.22
CA TYR A 141 -10.40 -13.13 11.61
C TYR A 141 -9.04 -12.79 12.20
N CYS A 142 -9.06 -12.13 13.35
CA CYS A 142 -7.85 -11.90 14.13
C CYS A 142 -8.14 -12.15 15.61
N THR A 143 -7.22 -12.82 16.29
CA THR A 143 -7.24 -12.99 17.74
C THR A 143 -6.32 -11.97 18.42
N SER A 144 -6.49 -11.75 19.72
CA SER A 144 -5.60 -10.87 20.49
C SER A 144 -4.14 -11.34 20.47
N HIS A 145 -3.91 -12.64 20.34
CA HIS A 145 -2.56 -13.21 20.26
C HIS A 145 -1.95 -13.02 18.88
N GLU A 146 -2.71 -13.23 17.81
CA GLU A 146 -2.24 -12.93 16.44
C GLU A 146 -1.95 -11.44 16.28
N TYR A 147 -2.81 -10.57 16.78
CA TYR A 147 -2.58 -9.13 16.84
C TYR A 147 -1.27 -8.78 17.55
N ALA A 148 -1.10 -9.27 18.78
CA ALA A 148 0.07 -8.97 19.59
C ALA A 148 1.37 -9.48 18.95
N TYR A 149 1.29 -10.65 18.31
CA TYR A 149 2.37 -11.25 17.55
C TYR A 149 2.75 -10.43 16.32
N MET A 150 1.78 -9.95 15.54
CA MET A 150 2.05 -9.08 14.40
C MET A 150 2.69 -7.76 14.84
N ILE A 151 2.15 -7.11 15.88
CA ILE A 151 2.75 -5.88 16.41
C ILE A 151 4.20 -6.14 16.82
N TRP A 152 4.47 -7.21 17.58
CA TRP A 152 5.83 -7.58 17.98
C TRP A 152 6.73 -7.85 16.78
N ASN A 153 6.27 -8.60 15.79
CA ASN A 153 7.05 -8.91 14.60
C ASN A 153 7.37 -7.65 13.78
N LEU A 154 6.38 -6.80 13.51
CA LEU A 154 6.57 -5.60 12.71
C LEU A 154 7.37 -4.52 13.45
N HIS A 155 7.12 -4.35 14.74
CA HIS A 155 7.73 -3.29 15.54
C HIS A 155 9.10 -3.68 16.11
N ASP A 156 9.17 -4.81 16.81
CA ASP A 156 10.35 -5.20 17.58
C ASP A 156 11.35 -6.02 16.76
N ASN A 157 10.85 -6.84 15.83
CA ASN A 157 11.70 -7.68 14.98
C ASN A 157 11.90 -7.11 13.57
N GLY A 158 11.17 -6.05 13.18
CA GLY A 158 11.23 -5.44 11.86
C GLY A 158 10.71 -6.32 10.70
N LYS A 159 10.05 -7.44 11.01
CA LYS A 159 9.44 -8.29 10.00
C LYS A 159 8.32 -7.54 9.26
N LYS A 160 8.08 -7.98 8.03
CA LYS A 160 7.09 -7.38 7.13
C LYS A 160 5.72 -8.07 7.28
N TYR A 161 4.66 -7.43 6.79
CA TYR A 161 3.30 -7.91 6.99
C TYR A 161 3.07 -9.26 6.29
N TYR A 162 3.32 -9.35 4.98
CA TYR A 162 3.11 -10.60 4.24
C TYR A 162 4.14 -11.68 4.56
N ARG A 163 5.25 -11.34 5.24
CA ARG A 163 6.16 -12.33 5.84
C ARG A 163 5.62 -12.94 7.14
N SER A 164 4.82 -12.19 7.90
CA SER A 164 4.26 -12.64 9.19
C SER A 164 2.99 -13.47 9.01
N LEU A 165 2.27 -13.27 7.90
CA LEU A 165 0.97 -13.86 7.65
C LEU A 165 0.98 -15.39 7.52
N PRO A 166 1.92 -16.00 6.76
CA PRO A 166 2.03 -17.46 6.70
C PRO A 166 2.33 -18.09 8.06
N GLU A 167 3.07 -17.40 8.93
CA GLU A 167 3.39 -17.87 10.29
C GLU A 167 2.11 -17.95 11.15
N ILE A 168 1.22 -16.97 11.00
CA ILE A 168 -0.11 -16.96 11.65
C ILE A 168 -0.97 -18.11 11.14
N LEU A 169 -1.09 -18.23 9.81
CA LEU A 169 -1.92 -19.27 9.19
C LEU A 169 -1.47 -20.67 9.59
N LYS A 170 -0.15 -20.91 9.58
CA LYS A 170 0.43 -22.19 10.05
C LYS A 170 0.14 -22.44 11.53
N ALA A 171 0.24 -21.42 12.38
CA ALA A 171 -0.01 -21.57 13.81
C ALA A 171 -1.47 -21.92 14.13
N ARG A 172 -2.44 -21.48 13.31
CA ARG A 172 -3.86 -21.83 13.49
C ARG A 172 -4.10 -23.34 13.50
N SER A 173 -3.42 -24.08 12.62
CA SER A 173 -3.49 -25.55 12.55
C SER A 173 -2.82 -26.25 13.75
N ALA A 174 -1.96 -25.55 14.49
CA ALA A 174 -1.21 -26.07 15.64
C ALA A 174 -1.75 -25.56 17.00
N GLY A 175 -2.98 -25.04 17.04
CA GLY A 175 -3.62 -24.56 18.28
C GLY A 175 -3.51 -23.05 18.52
N GLY A 176 -2.98 -22.29 17.58
CA GLY A 176 -2.86 -20.83 17.62
C GLY A 176 -1.47 -20.33 17.99
N ILE A 177 -1.31 -19.00 18.00
CA ILE A 177 -0.03 -18.35 18.33
C ILE A 177 0.24 -18.39 19.83
N VAL A 178 1.41 -18.91 20.21
CA VAL A 178 1.95 -18.83 21.57
C VAL A 178 2.83 -17.58 21.69
N LEU A 179 2.43 -16.64 22.55
CA LEU A 179 3.12 -15.36 22.70
C LEU A 179 4.45 -15.50 23.46
N SER A 180 5.52 -14.97 22.85
CA SER A 180 6.79 -14.72 23.54
C SER A 180 6.64 -13.66 24.62
N ALA A 181 7.61 -13.56 25.53
CA ALA A 181 7.59 -12.55 26.60
C ALA A 181 7.51 -11.10 26.04
N GLY A 182 8.17 -10.83 24.91
CA GLY A 182 8.09 -9.54 24.23
C GLY A 182 6.70 -9.28 23.66
N ALA A 183 6.12 -10.26 22.97
CA ALA A 183 4.81 -10.11 22.32
C ALA A 183 3.65 -9.96 23.32
N LYS A 184 3.75 -10.53 24.52
CA LYS A 184 2.74 -10.36 25.59
C LYS A 184 2.49 -8.89 25.97
N ASN A 185 3.44 -7.99 25.73
CA ASN A 185 3.25 -6.57 26.00
C ASN A 185 2.17 -5.92 25.11
N TYR A 186 1.77 -6.56 24.02
CA TYR A 186 0.80 -6.05 23.05
C TYR A 186 -0.55 -6.79 23.10
N SER A 187 -0.75 -7.76 24.00
CA SER A 187 -2.00 -8.53 24.06
C SER A 187 -3.20 -7.73 24.59
N ASP A 188 -2.96 -6.62 25.28
CA ASP A 188 -4.04 -5.72 25.73
C ASP A 188 -4.40 -4.72 24.63
N TRP A 189 -5.36 -5.13 23.80
CA TRP A 189 -5.79 -4.41 22.60
C TRP A 189 -7.08 -3.61 22.81
N LYS A 190 -7.13 -2.72 23.82
CA LYS A 190 -8.34 -1.91 24.12
C LYS A 190 -8.96 -1.21 22.91
N PRO A 191 -8.20 -0.66 21.93
CA PRO A 191 -8.80 -0.06 20.74
C PRO A 191 -9.66 -1.07 19.93
N ILE A 192 -9.24 -2.33 19.83
CA ILE A 192 -10.01 -3.37 19.16
C ILE A 192 -11.28 -3.72 19.94
N LEU A 193 -11.18 -3.79 21.27
CA LEU A 193 -12.36 -3.97 22.12
C LEU A 193 -13.36 -2.82 22.00
N ALA A 194 -12.89 -1.60 21.81
CA ALA A 194 -13.76 -0.44 21.58
C ALA A 194 -14.47 -0.53 20.23
N LEU A 195 -13.75 -0.92 19.16
CA LEU A 195 -14.37 -1.20 17.86
C LEU A 195 -15.44 -2.29 17.93
N ILE A 196 -15.24 -3.33 18.76
CA ILE A 196 -16.27 -4.34 19.02
C ILE A 196 -17.48 -3.73 19.73
N ARG A 197 -17.25 -2.97 20.81
CA ARG A 197 -18.31 -2.40 21.66
C ARG A 197 -19.11 -1.31 20.97
N TRP A 198 -18.52 -0.59 20.02
CA TRP A 198 -19.23 0.35 19.16
C TRP A 198 -19.80 -0.30 17.89
N GLY A 199 -19.65 -1.62 17.75
CA GLY A 199 -20.29 -2.43 16.71
C GLY A 199 -19.66 -2.31 15.32
N PHE A 200 -18.40 -1.86 15.23
CA PHE A 200 -17.62 -1.93 13.98
C PHE A 200 -17.05 -3.32 13.74
N LEU A 201 -16.62 -3.98 14.82
CA LEU A 201 -16.15 -5.37 14.82
C LEU A 201 -17.13 -6.25 15.62
N ILE A 202 -17.03 -7.55 15.44
CA ILE A 202 -17.80 -8.55 16.20
C ILE A 202 -16.89 -9.66 16.68
N LYS A 203 -17.19 -10.21 17.87
CA LYS A 203 -16.45 -11.33 18.46
C LYS A 203 -17.18 -12.64 18.21
N ALA A 204 -16.44 -13.70 17.89
CA ALA A 204 -16.98 -15.05 17.82
C ALA A 204 -17.35 -15.59 19.21
N ASP A 205 -18.43 -16.38 19.27
CA ASP A 205 -18.87 -17.11 20.45
C ASP A 205 -18.25 -18.52 20.50
N ASP A 206 -16.92 -18.58 20.42
CA ASP A 206 -16.16 -19.83 20.26
C ASP A 206 -15.11 -20.07 21.35
N GLY A 207 -15.10 -19.21 22.39
CA GLY A 207 -14.11 -19.23 23.47
C GLY A 207 -12.67 -18.85 23.05
N LYS A 208 -12.35 -18.85 21.75
CA LYS A 208 -11.02 -18.53 21.18
C LYS A 208 -10.82 -17.03 20.94
N GLN A 209 -11.84 -16.23 21.22
CA GLN A 209 -11.81 -14.76 21.12
C GLN A 209 -11.47 -14.26 19.72
N LYS A 210 -11.92 -14.95 18.67
CA LYS A 210 -11.79 -14.45 17.31
C LYS A 210 -12.58 -13.16 17.14
N VAL A 211 -12.02 -12.21 16.42
CA VAL A 211 -12.64 -10.93 16.07
C VAL A 211 -12.73 -10.81 14.56
N MET A 212 -13.86 -10.30 14.07
CA MET A 212 -14.24 -10.19 12.67
C MET A 212 -14.78 -8.78 12.39
N ILE A 213 -14.82 -8.38 11.11
CA ILE A 213 -15.59 -7.20 10.70
C ILE A 213 -17.07 -7.50 10.92
N HIS A 214 -17.82 -6.53 11.43
CA HIS A 214 -19.27 -6.68 11.52
C HIS A 214 -19.85 -6.82 10.10
N PRO A 215 -20.76 -7.78 9.82
CA PRO A 215 -21.26 -8.01 8.45
C PRO A 215 -21.80 -6.75 7.76
N ASP A 216 -22.60 -5.95 8.46
CA ASP A 216 -23.12 -4.68 7.92
C ASP A 216 -22.02 -3.65 7.58
N VAL A 217 -20.90 -3.66 8.30
CA VAL A 217 -19.76 -2.78 8.04
C VAL A 217 -19.07 -3.22 6.77
N TYR A 218 -18.82 -4.52 6.63
CA TYR A 218 -18.23 -5.06 5.41
C TYR A 218 -19.12 -4.78 4.20
N GLN A 219 -20.41 -5.05 4.30
CA GLN A 219 -21.37 -4.81 3.21
C GLN A 219 -21.42 -3.33 2.78
N ARG A 220 -21.36 -2.38 3.73
CA ARG A 220 -21.43 -0.94 3.42
C ARG A 220 -20.11 -0.33 2.98
N TYR A 221 -18.98 -0.84 3.48
CA TYR A 221 -17.69 -0.17 3.38
C TYR A 221 -16.59 -1.03 2.79
N ARG A 222 -16.90 -2.17 2.16
CA ARG A 222 -15.93 -3.09 1.51
C ARG A 222 -14.83 -2.35 0.75
N ASP A 223 -15.20 -1.53 -0.24
CA ASP A 223 -14.25 -0.79 -1.09
C ASP A 223 -13.32 0.13 -0.27
N ARG A 224 -13.83 0.70 0.83
CA ARG A 224 -13.02 1.55 1.72
C ARG A 224 -12.11 0.73 2.61
N LEU A 225 -12.60 -0.41 3.13
CA LEU A 225 -11.85 -1.34 3.98
C LEU A 225 -10.66 -1.96 3.25
N GLU A 226 -10.85 -2.35 1.98
CA GLU A 226 -9.80 -2.92 1.13
C GLU A 226 -8.64 -1.91 0.89
N ASN A 227 -8.89 -0.61 1.09
CA ASN A 227 -7.90 0.45 0.92
C ASN A 227 -7.24 0.92 2.22
N ILE A 228 -7.51 0.28 3.36
CA ILE A 228 -6.97 0.67 4.67
C ILE A 228 -5.44 0.60 4.69
N LYS A 229 -4.79 1.60 5.30
CA LYS A 229 -3.33 1.64 5.40
C LYS A 229 -2.86 1.26 6.80
N ILE A 230 -2.09 0.19 6.90
CA ILE A 230 -1.51 -0.28 8.17
C ILE A 230 -0.32 0.58 8.63
N TYR A 231 0.24 1.41 7.75
CA TYR A 231 1.33 2.33 8.06
C TYR A 231 0.88 3.78 7.93
N ASN A 232 1.10 4.58 8.97
CA ASN A 232 0.70 5.99 8.96
C ASN A 232 1.49 6.89 8.01
N ILE A 233 2.66 6.45 7.54
CA ILE A 233 3.39 7.19 6.51
C ILE A 233 2.65 7.22 5.17
N ASP A 234 1.71 6.28 4.99
CA ASP A 234 0.87 6.09 3.81
C ASP A 234 -0.56 6.63 3.99
N LYS A 235 -0.98 6.99 5.21
CA LYS A 235 -2.27 7.67 5.49
C LYS A 235 -2.24 9.16 5.15
N ARG A 236 -1.88 9.50 3.92
CA ARG A 236 -1.87 10.89 3.42
C ARG A 236 -3.00 11.13 2.44
N ASP A 237 -3.35 12.41 2.28
CA ASP A 237 -4.39 12.86 1.36
C ASP A 237 -4.19 12.29 -0.05
N LYS A 238 -5.31 12.08 -0.75
CA LYS A 238 -5.32 11.55 -2.12
C LYS A 238 -4.40 12.36 -3.03
N ILE A 239 -3.72 11.66 -3.93
CA ILE A 239 -2.94 12.27 -5.00
C ILE A 239 -3.92 12.92 -5.98
N GLU A 240 -3.67 14.19 -6.30
CA GLU A 240 -4.39 14.88 -7.36
C GLU A 240 -3.66 14.66 -8.68
N ILE A 241 -4.33 14.01 -9.63
CA ILE A 241 -3.83 13.86 -11.00
C ILE A 241 -4.31 15.10 -11.76
N PRO A 242 -3.43 15.95 -12.29
CA PRO A 242 -3.84 17.04 -13.17
C PRO A 242 -4.61 16.46 -14.36
N GLU A 243 -5.79 17.01 -14.67
CA GLU A 243 -6.40 16.80 -15.98
C GLU A 243 -5.37 17.28 -17.01
N GLY A 244 -4.99 16.39 -17.92
CA GLY A 244 -3.95 16.70 -18.89
C GLY A 244 -4.36 17.95 -19.66
N GLU A 245 -3.45 18.91 -19.78
CA GLU A 245 -3.53 19.80 -20.93
C GLU A 245 -3.43 18.87 -22.15
N GLU A 246 -4.53 18.76 -22.91
CA GLU A 246 -4.47 18.27 -24.28
C GLU A 246 -3.47 19.19 -24.99
N ASN A 247 -2.21 18.76 -25.02
CA ASN A 247 -1.27 19.29 -25.97
C ASN A 247 -1.82 18.84 -27.32
N ASP A 248 -2.62 19.70 -27.95
CA ASP A 248 -2.86 19.71 -29.38
C ASP A 248 -1.49 19.76 -30.05
N SER A 249 -0.89 18.58 -30.23
CA SER A 249 0.29 18.35 -31.05
C SER A 249 -0.16 18.60 -32.48
N VAL A 250 -0.14 19.86 -32.86
CA VAL A 250 0.02 20.22 -34.26
C VAL A 250 1.52 20.09 -34.51
N ASP A 251 1.93 18.89 -34.93
CA ASP A 251 3.27 18.61 -35.44
C ASP A 251 3.62 19.65 -36.51
N LYS A 252 4.59 20.52 -36.21
CA LYS A 252 5.08 21.54 -37.16
C LYS A 252 6.39 21.12 -37.82
N THR A 253 6.96 19.99 -37.42
CA THR A 253 8.27 19.47 -37.86
C THR A 253 8.08 18.14 -38.59
N VAL A 254 8.38 18.11 -39.88
CA VAL A 254 8.13 16.94 -40.75
C VAL A 254 9.14 15.79 -40.52
N PHE A 255 10.26 16.06 -39.84
CA PHE A 255 11.37 15.12 -39.69
C PHE A 255 11.77 14.91 -38.22
N LYS A 256 12.05 13.66 -37.85
CA LYS A 256 12.63 13.32 -36.53
C LYS A 256 14.15 13.54 -36.51
N PRO A 257 14.73 14.09 -35.44
CA PRO A 257 16.18 14.13 -35.28
C PRO A 257 16.74 12.74 -34.97
N PHE A 258 17.79 12.33 -35.67
CA PHE A 258 18.55 11.12 -35.34
C PHE A 258 20.02 11.46 -35.10
N ALA A 259 20.39 11.58 -33.82
CA ALA A 259 21.73 11.91 -33.39
C ALA A 259 22.64 10.68 -33.35
N ILE A 260 23.73 10.70 -34.12
CA ILE A 260 24.72 9.60 -34.18
C ILE A 260 26.14 10.14 -34.02
N SER A 261 27.11 9.24 -33.83
CA SER A 261 28.53 9.64 -33.79
C SER A 261 29.04 10.04 -35.17
N ASP A 262 30.06 10.90 -35.22
CA ASP A 262 30.75 11.23 -36.48
C ASP A 262 31.35 9.99 -37.16
N GLU A 263 31.73 8.97 -36.37
CA GLU A 263 32.23 7.69 -36.86
C GLU A 263 31.16 6.95 -37.68
N ASN A 264 29.92 6.91 -37.19
CA ASN A 264 28.80 6.25 -37.87
C ASN A 264 28.24 7.10 -39.02
N ALA A 265 28.43 8.43 -38.99
CA ALA A 265 27.96 9.36 -40.03
C ALA A 265 28.50 9.02 -41.43
N VAL A 266 29.69 8.45 -41.52
CA VAL A 266 30.30 8.06 -42.80
C VAL A 266 29.45 6.99 -43.51
N MET A 267 28.75 6.14 -42.75
CA MET A 267 27.91 5.06 -43.27
C MET A 267 26.57 5.55 -43.82
N ILE A 268 26.12 6.77 -43.51
CA ILE A 268 24.86 7.31 -44.06
C ILE A 268 24.85 7.21 -45.60
N LYS A 269 26.00 7.48 -46.24
CA LYS A 269 26.15 7.44 -47.70
C LYS A 269 26.02 6.04 -48.31
N THR A 270 26.19 4.99 -47.51
CA THR A 270 26.06 3.60 -47.97
C THR A 270 24.61 3.12 -47.94
N GLY A 271 23.68 3.92 -47.44
CA GLY A 271 22.28 3.52 -47.26
C GLY A 271 22.06 2.59 -46.07
N GLU A 272 23.08 2.40 -45.23
CA GLU A 272 23.01 1.54 -44.04
C GLU A 272 23.78 2.17 -42.89
N VAL A 273 23.19 2.22 -41.69
CA VAL A 273 23.85 2.73 -40.48
C VAL A 273 23.81 1.68 -39.40
N HIS A 274 24.93 1.51 -38.69
CA HIS A 274 25.01 0.64 -37.52
C HIS A 274 25.11 1.49 -36.26
N GLU A 275 24.13 1.36 -35.37
CA GLU A 275 24.07 2.17 -34.15
C GLU A 275 23.72 1.28 -32.94
N ASP A 276 24.21 1.64 -31.76
CA ASP A 276 23.93 0.87 -30.55
C ASP A 276 22.42 0.88 -30.27
N ILE A 277 21.87 -0.28 -29.90
CA ILE A 277 20.43 -0.46 -29.64
C ILE A 277 19.90 0.62 -28.69
N VAL A 278 20.65 0.88 -27.62
CA VAL A 278 20.31 1.88 -26.61
C VAL A 278 20.20 3.29 -27.21
N ASN A 279 21.03 3.65 -28.19
CA ASN A 279 21.01 4.97 -28.81
C ASN A 279 19.85 5.13 -29.79
N VAL A 280 19.48 4.08 -30.51
CA VAL A 280 18.34 4.09 -31.45
C VAL A 280 17.02 4.15 -30.69
N GLU A 281 16.86 3.30 -29.68
CA GLU A 281 15.64 3.23 -28.87
C GLU A 281 15.43 4.51 -28.06
N LYS A 282 16.50 5.08 -27.48
CA LYS A 282 16.46 6.36 -26.76
C LYS A 282 16.04 7.55 -27.62
N GLN A 283 16.11 7.42 -28.95
CA GLN A 283 15.77 8.47 -29.90
C GLN A 283 14.48 8.16 -30.67
N HIS A 284 13.76 7.10 -30.31
CA HIS A 284 12.48 6.71 -30.91
C HIS A 284 12.50 6.63 -32.45
N ILE A 285 13.57 6.04 -32.96
CA ILE A 285 13.73 5.77 -34.39
C ILE A 285 13.13 4.41 -34.69
N TYR A 286 12.05 4.42 -35.48
CA TYR A 286 11.33 3.23 -35.90
C TYR A 286 11.36 3.07 -37.42
N THR A 287 11.05 1.86 -37.87
CA THR A 287 10.77 1.63 -39.30
C THR A 287 9.55 2.45 -39.70
N GLY A 288 9.66 3.22 -40.79
CA GLY A 288 8.62 4.15 -41.25
C GLY A 288 8.87 5.62 -40.92
N ASP A 289 9.90 5.94 -40.13
CA ASP A 289 10.22 7.34 -39.80
C ASP A 289 11.05 8.01 -40.90
N SER A 290 10.78 9.30 -41.17
CA SER A 290 11.68 10.19 -41.92
C SER A 290 12.54 11.00 -40.95
N VAL A 291 13.86 10.87 -41.08
CA VAL A 291 14.84 11.42 -40.12
C VAL A 291 15.82 12.40 -40.75
N LEU A 292 16.33 13.31 -39.92
CA LEU A 292 17.52 14.12 -40.21
C LEU A 292 18.65 13.74 -39.26
N PHE A 293 19.80 13.38 -39.83
CA PHE A 293 20.98 13.01 -39.04
C PHE A 293 21.68 14.25 -38.50
N VAL A 294 21.89 14.26 -37.18
CA VAL A 294 22.57 15.34 -36.46
C VAL A 294 23.74 14.79 -35.65
N ASP A 295 24.74 15.62 -35.37
CA ASP A 295 25.77 15.22 -34.42
C ASP A 295 25.19 15.17 -33.01
N ARG A 296 25.83 14.45 -32.08
CA ARG A 296 25.33 14.28 -30.71
C ARG A 296 25.11 15.59 -29.94
N SER A 297 25.80 16.67 -30.33
CA SER A 297 25.61 17.99 -29.72
C SER A 297 24.56 18.87 -30.41
N PHE A 298 23.91 18.35 -31.46
CA PHE A 298 23.00 19.08 -32.34
C PHE A 298 23.63 20.38 -32.87
N SER A 299 24.96 20.42 -33.02
CA SER A 299 25.70 21.58 -33.53
C SER A 299 25.67 21.69 -35.04
N ARG A 300 25.44 20.57 -35.75
CA ARG A 300 25.41 20.48 -37.21
C ARG A 300 24.57 19.29 -37.71
N LEU A 301 24.11 19.38 -38.95
CA LEU A 301 23.61 18.23 -39.70
C LEU A 301 24.80 17.37 -40.15
N LEU A 302 24.66 16.05 -40.03
CA LEU A 302 25.65 15.08 -40.53
C LEU A 302 25.44 14.76 -42.02
N ALA A 303 24.22 14.97 -42.51
CA ALA A 303 23.86 14.84 -43.90
C ALA A 303 22.81 15.88 -44.30
N TYR A 304 22.86 16.32 -45.56
CA TYR A 304 21.95 17.34 -46.10
C TYR A 304 20.85 16.73 -46.98
N HIS A 305 20.37 15.55 -46.59
CA HIS A 305 19.16 14.93 -47.13
C HIS A 305 18.36 14.37 -45.95
N SER A 306 17.04 14.27 -46.08
CA SER A 306 16.24 13.42 -45.19
C SER A 306 16.37 11.96 -45.60
N TYR A 307 16.17 11.07 -44.63
CA TYR A 307 16.27 9.63 -44.85
C TYR A 307 15.06 8.94 -44.23
N PHE A 308 14.41 8.10 -45.02
CA PHE A 308 13.37 7.20 -44.57
C PHE A 308 13.99 5.90 -44.01
N ILE A 309 13.54 5.48 -42.84
CA ILE A 309 13.99 4.23 -42.22
C ILE A 309 13.16 3.06 -42.79
N ASN A 310 13.73 2.33 -43.74
CA ASN A 310 13.06 1.22 -44.42
C ASN A 310 12.95 -0.03 -43.55
N LYS A 311 14.00 -0.30 -42.76
CA LYS A 311 14.09 -1.53 -41.96
C LYS A 311 15.08 -1.35 -40.83
N ILE A 312 14.82 -1.99 -39.70
CA ILE A 312 15.72 -2.09 -38.55
C ILE A 312 15.89 -3.57 -38.19
N ASP A 313 17.12 -4.08 -38.31
CA ASP A 313 17.46 -5.46 -37.94
C ASP A 313 18.41 -5.49 -36.73
N LYS A 314 18.08 -6.31 -35.71
CA LYS A 314 18.91 -6.47 -34.52
C LYS A 314 20.08 -7.43 -34.77
N ILE A 315 21.31 -6.95 -34.60
CA ILE A 315 22.54 -7.74 -34.76
C ILE A 315 23.42 -7.57 -33.51
N GLY A 316 23.33 -8.54 -32.60
CA GLY A 316 24.05 -8.48 -31.32
C GLY A 316 23.58 -7.30 -30.47
N THR A 317 24.49 -6.38 -30.14
CA THR A 317 24.22 -5.16 -29.35
C THR A 317 23.92 -3.93 -30.20
N LYS A 318 23.86 -4.06 -31.53
CA LYS A 318 23.61 -2.97 -32.47
C LYS A 318 22.37 -3.24 -33.32
N TYR A 319 21.74 -2.17 -33.80
CA TYR A 319 20.81 -2.24 -34.92
C TYR A 319 21.55 -1.92 -36.22
N GLN A 320 21.23 -2.66 -37.27
CA GLN A 320 21.52 -2.29 -38.65
C GLN A 320 20.25 -1.64 -39.22
N LEU A 321 20.32 -0.36 -39.56
CA LEU A 321 19.23 0.41 -40.13
C LEU A 321 19.43 0.57 -41.63
N SER A 322 18.45 0.16 -42.44
CA SER A 322 18.42 0.41 -43.88
C SER A 322 17.74 1.75 -44.16
N LEU A 323 18.43 2.61 -44.90
CA LEU A 323 18.03 3.99 -45.17
C LEU A 323 17.67 4.16 -46.64
N GLN A 324 16.60 4.90 -46.90
CA GLN A 324 16.29 5.43 -48.23
C GLN A 324 16.41 6.94 -48.20
N MET A 325 17.33 7.47 -48.99
CA MET A 325 17.48 8.92 -49.15
C MET A 325 16.21 9.51 -49.79
N GLU A 326 15.69 10.59 -49.21
CA GLU A 326 14.51 11.30 -49.67
C GLU A 326 14.92 12.69 -50.19
N ASP A 327 14.50 13.77 -49.52
CA ASP A 327 14.59 15.14 -50.02
C ASP A 327 15.90 15.82 -49.63
N ALA A 328 16.41 16.65 -50.53
CA ALA A 328 17.59 17.48 -50.26
C ALA A 328 17.24 18.61 -49.28
N VAL A 329 18.12 18.81 -48.29
CA VAL A 329 17.94 19.81 -47.24
C VAL A 329 18.73 21.07 -47.59
N ASN A 330 18.09 22.23 -47.45
CA ASN A 330 18.71 23.51 -47.75
C ASN A 330 19.79 23.86 -46.71
N LYS A 331 21.07 23.74 -47.11
CA LYS A 331 22.24 24.11 -46.29
C LYS A 331 22.15 25.51 -45.66
N LYS A 332 21.51 26.47 -46.33
CA LYS A 332 21.39 27.85 -45.82
C LYS A 332 20.43 27.98 -44.64
N GLN A 333 19.62 26.96 -44.37
CA GLN A 333 18.64 26.93 -43.27
C GLN A 333 19.05 25.98 -42.12
N GLU A 334 20.28 25.47 -42.13
CA GLU A 334 20.76 24.52 -41.13
C GLU A 334 20.57 24.99 -39.69
N SER A 335 20.88 26.26 -39.37
CA SER A 335 20.71 26.80 -38.02
C SER A 335 19.25 26.84 -37.54
N VAL A 336 18.31 27.08 -38.46
CA VAL A 336 16.86 27.09 -38.18
C VAL A 336 16.40 25.66 -37.94
N LEU A 337 16.76 24.73 -38.84
CA LEU A 337 16.44 23.31 -38.73
C LEU A 337 17.00 22.69 -37.44
N LEU A 338 18.24 23.00 -37.06
CA LEU A 338 18.82 22.50 -35.81
C LEU A 338 18.07 23.03 -34.58
N THR A 339 17.53 24.24 -34.64
CA THR A 339 16.70 24.79 -33.56
C THR A 339 15.38 24.04 -33.46
N GLU A 340 14.71 23.82 -34.59
CA GLU A 340 13.45 23.07 -34.66
C GLU A 340 13.62 21.60 -34.23
N LEU A 341 14.67 20.94 -34.69
CA LEU A 341 15.01 19.56 -34.32
C LEU A 341 15.35 19.41 -32.82
N ARG A 342 15.99 20.42 -32.21
CA ARG A 342 16.20 20.44 -30.75
C ARG A 342 14.89 20.57 -29.98
N GLU A 343 13.97 21.42 -30.45
CA GLU A 343 12.65 21.57 -29.85
C GLU A 343 11.80 20.29 -30.03
N GLU A 344 11.88 19.64 -31.19
CA GLU A 344 11.23 18.35 -31.44
C GLU A 344 11.77 17.24 -30.52
N ALA A 345 13.09 17.14 -30.37
CA ALA A 345 13.71 16.21 -29.44
C ALA A 345 13.31 16.47 -27.97
N LYS A 346 13.11 17.75 -27.60
CA LYS A 346 12.61 18.11 -26.26
C LYS A 346 11.16 17.64 -26.07
N LYS A 347 10.26 17.92 -27.02
CA LYS A 347 8.84 17.53 -26.95
C LYS A 347 8.66 16.03 -26.79
N GLN A 348 9.39 15.22 -27.55
CA GLN A 348 9.34 13.76 -27.43
C GLN A 348 9.77 13.32 -26.02
N SER A 349 10.85 13.89 -25.49
CA SER A 349 11.30 13.58 -24.13
C SER A 349 10.34 14.06 -23.03
N GLU A 350 9.64 15.18 -23.24
CA GLU A 350 8.62 15.70 -22.31
C GLU A 350 7.38 14.81 -22.29
N SER A 351 6.95 14.28 -23.45
CA SER A 351 5.83 13.34 -23.55
C SER A 351 6.10 12.03 -22.81
N GLU A 352 7.30 11.46 -22.92
CA GLU A 352 7.66 10.24 -22.20
C GLU A 352 7.82 10.45 -20.69
N GLN A 353 8.46 11.56 -20.31
CA GLN A 353 8.60 11.96 -18.91
C GLN A 353 7.22 12.13 -18.26
N GLN A 354 6.27 12.72 -18.99
CA GLN A 354 4.88 12.87 -18.55
C GLN A 354 4.16 11.52 -18.45
N GLY A 355 4.37 10.61 -19.41
CA GLY A 355 3.83 9.25 -19.35
C GLY A 355 4.30 8.47 -18.11
N LEU A 356 5.62 8.43 -17.87
CA LEU A 356 6.20 7.77 -16.69
C LEU A 356 5.71 8.40 -15.38
N LEU A 357 5.57 9.73 -15.36
CA LEU A 357 5.08 10.44 -14.19
C LEU A 357 3.62 10.09 -13.88
N LEU A 358 2.76 10.04 -14.91
CA LEU A 358 1.38 9.59 -14.76
C LEU A 358 1.33 8.14 -14.30
N ASP A 359 2.20 7.27 -14.83
CA ASP A 359 2.26 5.87 -14.42
C ASP A 359 2.55 5.73 -12.91
N ILE A 360 3.49 6.54 -12.38
CA ILE A 360 3.85 6.57 -10.95
C ILE A 360 2.68 7.09 -10.11
N LEU A 361 2.11 8.25 -10.47
CA LEU A 361 1.02 8.86 -9.69
C LEU A 361 -0.27 8.02 -9.70
N LYS A 362 -0.50 7.30 -10.80
CA LYS A 362 -1.60 6.34 -10.93
C LYS A 362 -1.30 4.98 -10.31
N TYR A 363 -0.05 4.72 -9.92
CA TYR A 363 0.43 3.40 -9.45
C TYR A 363 0.25 2.27 -10.49
N SER A 364 0.09 2.61 -11.77
CA SER A 364 -0.26 1.66 -12.85
C SER A 364 0.79 0.55 -13.06
N LYS A 365 2.06 0.85 -12.77
CA LYS A 365 3.19 -0.09 -12.89
C LYS A 365 3.70 -0.65 -11.57
N SER A 366 3.01 -0.42 -10.46
CA SER A 366 3.48 -0.81 -9.12
C SER A 366 3.86 -2.29 -9.01
N MET A 367 3.01 -3.20 -9.49
CA MET A 367 3.27 -4.64 -9.45
C MET A 367 4.50 -5.03 -10.28
N GLN A 368 4.64 -4.44 -11.47
CA GLN A 368 5.79 -4.68 -12.33
C GLN A 368 7.07 -4.15 -11.68
N ASN A 369 7.02 -2.97 -11.07
CA ASN A 369 8.15 -2.35 -10.41
C ASN A 369 8.66 -3.20 -9.24
N MET A 370 7.75 -3.76 -8.43
CA MET A 370 8.12 -4.65 -7.32
C MET A 370 8.83 -5.90 -7.83
N LYS A 371 8.22 -6.63 -8.78
CA LYS A 371 8.80 -7.86 -9.36
C LYS A 371 10.15 -7.61 -10.02
N ASN A 372 10.28 -6.49 -10.73
CA ASN A 372 11.53 -6.13 -11.41
C ASN A 372 12.69 -5.83 -10.44
N VAL A 373 12.42 -5.57 -9.17
CA VAL A 373 13.45 -5.29 -8.15
C VAL A 373 13.71 -6.52 -7.28
N SER A 374 12.66 -7.23 -6.89
CA SER A 374 12.75 -8.43 -6.07
C SER A 374 11.51 -9.31 -6.23
N ASP A 375 11.71 -10.60 -6.47
CA ASP A 375 10.63 -11.61 -6.36
C ASP A 375 10.30 -11.94 -4.89
N LYS A 376 11.14 -11.49 -3.95
CA LYS A 376 10.95 -11.67 -2.52
C LYS A 376 10.23 -10.44 -1.94
N ASN A 377 9.12 -10.67 -1.23
CA ASN A 377 8.45 -9.68 -0.37
C ASN A 377 7.90 -8.44 -1.10
N LEU A 378 6.63 -8.50 -1.49
CA LEU A 378 5.92 -7.46 -2.24
C LEU A 378 5.27 -6.39 -1.34
N ASP A 379 5.82 -6.17 -0.15
CA ASP A 379 5.27 -5.21 0.82
C ASP A 379 5.58 -3.75 0.46
N ILE A 380 6.52 -3.47 -0.44
CA ILE A 380 7.05 -2.12 -0.70
C ILE A 380 7.19 -1.86 -2.19
N GLU A 381 6.65 -0.74 -2.64
CA GLU A 381 6.84 -0.23 -4.01
C GLU A 381 8.17 0.55 -4.08
N PRO A 382 9.17 0.07 -4.86
CA PRO A 382 10.53 0.59 -4.83
C PRO A 382 10.68 1.97 -5.46
N VAL A 383 9.86 2.32 -6.45
CA VAL A 383 9.91 3.63 -7.12
C VAL A 383 9.44 4.72 -6.16
N ASN A 384 8.32 4.49 -5.51
CA ASN A 384 7.71 5.37 -4.53
C ASN A 384 8.61 5.54 -3.31
N LEU A 385 9.22 4.45 -2.84
CA LEU A 385 10.24 4.49 -1.79
C LEU A 385 11.36 5.49 -2.14
N VAL A 386 11.88 5.44 -3.36
CA VAL A 386 12.97 6.32 -3.81
C VAL A 386 12.49 7.76 -3.96
N PHE A 387 11.34 8.01 -4.60
CA PHE A 387 10.81 9.38 -4.74
C PHE A 387 10.47 10.01 -3.39
N ARG A 388 9.90 9.25 -2.46
CA ARG A 388 9.64 9.70 -1.09
C ARG A 388 10.93 10.04 -0.35
N ALA A 389 11.93 9.16 -0.41
CA ALA A 389 13.22 9.40 0.23
C ALA A 389 13.92 10.63 -0.35
N LEU A 390 13.94 10.79 -1.67
CA LEU A 390 14.52 11.96 -2.33
C LEU A 390 13.75 13.24 -2.02
N SER A 391 12.43 13.17 -1.88
CA SER A 391 11.62 14.32 -1.47
C SER A 391 11.89 14.78 -0.03
N GLU A 392 12.42 13.90 0.82
CA GLU A 392 12.76 14.19 2.23
C GLU A 392 14.26 14.47 2.46
N LEU A 393 15.14 13.91 1.63
CA LEU A 393 16.60 14.01 1.76
C LEU A 393 17.27 14.89 0.69
N GLU A 394 16.50 15.38 -0.28
CA GLU A 394 16.89 16.12 -1.49
C GLU A 394 17.76 15.34 -2.49
N TYR A 395 18.59 14.43 -2.00
CA TYR A 395 19.45 13.56 -2.79
C TYR A 395 19.76 12.28 -2.03
N LEU A 396 20.28 11.26 -2.73
CA LEU A 396 20.86 10.04 -2.16
C LEU A 396 22.24 9.79 -2.79
N TYR A 397 23.26 9.48 -2.00
CA TYR A 397 24.48 8.88 -2.56
C TYR A 397 24.17 7.49 -3.13
N GLU A 398 24.98 7.00 -4.07
CA GLU A 398 24.76 5.68 -4.69
C GLU A 398 24.68 4.55 -3.65
N ASN A 399 25.55 4.57 -2.64
CA ASN A 399 25.53 3.60 -1.55
C ASN A 399 24.30 3.77 -0.63
N GLU A 400 23.82 5.00 -0.42
CA GLU A 400 22.60 5.24 0.37
C GLU A 400 21.36 4.73 -0.36
N LEU A 401 21.29 4.88 -1.68
CA LEU A 401 20.22 4.31 -2.50
C LEU A 401 20.18 2.78 -2.38
N LYS A 402 21.35 2.13 -2.55
CA LYS A 402 21.47 0.67 -2.46
C LYS A 402 21.10 0.18 -1.06
N TYR A 403 21.62 0.85 -0.03
CA TYR A 403 21.26 0.58 1.37
C TYR A 403 19.76 0.73 1.63
N LEU A 404 19.15 1.83 1.18
CA LEU A 404 17.72 2.10 1.34
C LEU A 404 16.89 0.96 0.75
N LEU A 405 17.13 0.61 -0.52
CA LEU A 405 16.39 -0.45 -1.19
C LEU A 405 16.62 -1.81 -0.51
N ALA A 406 17.89 -2.17 -0.26
CA ALA A 406 18.25 -3.47 0.30
C ALA A 406 17.65 -3.69 1.69
N GLU A 407 17.83 -2.74 2.61
CA GLU A 407 17.38 -2.90 3.99
C GLU A 407 15.87 -2.70 4.16
N THR A 408 15.21 -1.97 3.26
CA THR A 408 13.77 -1.75 3.36
C THR A 408 12.98 -2.88 2.69
N ILE A 409 13.41 -3.34 1.51
CA ILE A 409 12.71 -4.38 0.72
C ILE A 409 13.07 -5.79 1.19
N LEU A 410 14.36 -6.08 1.33
CA LEU A 410 14.83 -7.42 1.73
C LEU A 410 15.05 -7.52 3.23
N GLY A 411 15.51 -6.43 3.85
CA GLY A 411 15.77 -6.29 5.28
C GLY A 411 14.53 -6.10 6.15
N ASP A 412 14.83 -5.79 7.40
CA ASP A 412 13.85 -5.62 8.47
C ASP A 412 13.68 -4.12 8.84
N LEU A 413 14.32 -3.21 8.12
CA LEU A 413 14.14 -1.78 8.34
C LEU A 413 12.84 -1.29 7.71
N ASN A 414 12.07 -0.50 8.45
CA ASN A 414 11.02 0.34 7.87
C ASN A 414 11.64 1.62 7.29
N TYR A 415 10.81 2.34 6.53
CA TYR A 415 11.16 3.61 5.92
C TYR A 415 11.77 4.63 6.89
N SER A 416 11.12 4.93 8.02
CA SER A 416 11.61 5.97 8.94
C SER A 416 12.96 5.61 9.56
N ASP A 417 13.15 4.35 9.96
CA ASP A 417 14.43 3.88 10.49
C ASP A 417 15.55 3.95 9.44
N ALA A 418 15.26 3.57 8.19
CA ALA A 418 16.23 3.66 7.10
C ALA A 418 16.67 5.11 6.87
N LEU A 419 15.73 6.07 6.88
CA LEU A 419 16.05 7.49 6.77
C LEU A 419 16.85 8.02 7.96
N ILE A 420 16.53 7.61 9.18
CA ILE A 420 17.31 7.97 10.37
C ILE A 420 18.74 7.48 10.22
N LYS A 421 18.95 6.22 9.81
CA LYS A 421 20.28 5.65 9.58
C LYS A 421 21.06 6.40 8.51
N ILE A 422 20.41 6.79 7.42
CA ILE A 422 21.02 7.61 6.37
C ILE A 422 21.46 8.97 6.95
N LYS A 423 20.56 9.69 7.63
CA LYS A 423 20.85 11.00 8.23
C LYS A 423 21.99 10.92 9.26
N GLU A 424 21.97 9.92 10.14
CA GLU A 424 23.03 9.67 11.11
C GLU A 424 24.38 9.38 10.43
N GLY A 425 24.36 8.58 9.36
CA GLY A 425 25.53 8.28 8.53
C GLY A 425 26.15 9.55 7.96
N ARG A 426 25.32 10.46 7.42
CA ARG A 426 25.77 11.77 6.93
C ARG A 426 26.39 12.62 8.03
N THR A 427 25.74 12.75 9.19
CA THR A 427 26.26 13.55 10.31
C THR A 427 27.59 13.03 10.85
N LYS A 428 27.79 11.72 10.83
CA LYS A 428 29.01 11.07 11.32
C LYS A 428 30.06 10.84 10.22
N GLU A 429 29.77 11.23 8.99
CA GLU A 429 30.59 10.97 7.79
C GLU A 429 30.90 9.48 7.57
N ILE A 430 29.97 8.60 7.96
CA ILE A 430 30.10 7.14 7.81
C ILE A 430 29.47 6.69 6.50
N CYS A 431 30.22 5.89 5.73
CA CYS A 431 29.69 5.19 4.57
C CYS A 431 28.76 4.05 5.03
N ILE A 432 27.46 4.18 4.79
CA ILE A 432 26.50 3.10 5.02
C ILE A 432 26.51 2.13 3.84
N LEU A 433 26.41 0.83 4.14
CA LEU A 433 26.42 -0.27 3.18
C LEU A 433 25.51 -1.39 3.69
N SER A 434 24.91 -2.15 2.78
CA SER A 434 24.19 -3.39 3.07
C SER A 434 24.92 -4.59 2.48
N ASN A 435 24.85 -5.74 3.14
CA ASN A 435 25.36 -6.99 2.60
C ASN A 435 24.37 -7.66 1.62
N ARG A 436 23.17 -7.09 1.43
CA ARG A 436 22.10 -7.62 0.57
C ARG A 436 21.97 -6.87 -0.76
N GLU A 437 22.80 -5.86 -1.01
CA GLU A 437 22.70 -5.00 -2.20
C GLU A 437 22.78 -5.77 -3.53
N GLY A 438 23.50 -6.90 -3.55
CA GLY A 438 23.64 -7.76 -4.72
C GLY A 438 22.45 -8.67 -5.01
N GLU A 439 21.45 -8.73 -4.12
CA GLU A 439 20.21 -9.49 -4.32
C GLU A 439 19.15 -8.70 -5.08
N LEU A 440 19.35 -7.40 -5.30
CA LEU A 440 18.38 -6.51 -5.95
C LEU A 440 18.75 -6.26 -7.41
N ASP A 441 17.73 -6.19 -8.27
CA ASP A 441 17.84 -5.63 -9.61
C ASP A 441 17.46 -4.14 -9.61
N TYR A 442 18.29 -3.30 -10.22
CA TYR A 442 18.14 -1.84 -10.25
C TYR A 442 17.61 -1.32 -11.59
N LYS A 443 17.17 -2.20 -12.52
CA LYS A 443 16.64 -1.82 -13.84
C LYS A 443 15.54 -0.77 -13.78
N VAL A 444 14.63 -0.86 -12.80
CA VAL A 444 13.54 0.12 -12.64
C VAL A 444 14.11 1.49 -12.33
N ILE A 445 15.07 1.60 -11.41
CA ILE A 445 15.71 2.88 -11.07
C ILE A 445 16.49 3.45 -12.27
N ASN A 446 17.19 2.58 -13.01
CA ASN A 446 17.87 2.99 -14.23
C ASN A 446 16.88 3.50 -15.30
N SER A 447 15.69 2.92 -15.38
CA SER A 447 14.63 3.36 -16.29
C SER A 447 14.10 4.76 -15.92
N LEU A 448 13.99 5.08 -14.63
CA LEU A 448 13.63 6.42 -14.15
C LEU A 448 14.70 7.47 -14.51
N VAL A 449 15.98 7.09 -14.49
CA VAL A 449 17.08 7.95 -14.94
C VAL A 449 17.05 8.15 -16.44
N ASN A 450 16.82 7.07 -17.20
CA ASN A 450 16.70 7.15 -18.66
C ASN A 450 15.52 8.01 -19.09
N GLY A 451 14.39 7.91 -18.38
CA GLY A 451 13.20 8.73 -18.57
C GLY A 451 13.27 10.14 -17.96
N ARG A 452 14.46 10.59 -17.52
CA ARG A 452 14.71 11.94 -16.97
C ARG A 452 13.78 12.34 -15.80
N LEU A 453 13.29 11.40 -15.03
CA LEU A 453 12.62 11.71 -13.76
C LEU A 453 13.63 11.83 -12.63
N LEU A 454 14.72 11.06 -12.73
CA LEU A 454 15.86 11.10 -11.81
C LEU A 454 17.13 11.42 -12.59
N VAL A 455 18.12 12.01 -11.92
CA VAL A 455 19.40 12.36 -12.53
C VAL A 455 20.55 12.02 -11.61
N TRP A 456 21.62 11.46 -12.19
CA TRP A 456 22.91 11.33 -11.51
C TRP A 456 23.71 12.62 -11.66
N SER A 457 24.18 13.16 -10.55
CA SER A 457 25.08 14.32 -10.52
C SER A 457 26.24 14.08 -9.56
N GLU A 458 27.12 15.07 -9.41
CA GLU A 458 28.25 15.03 -8.50
C GLU A 458 28.11 16.07 -7.38
N LEU A 459 28.43 15.68 -6.15
CA LEU A 459 28.56 16.58 -5.01
C LEU A 459 29.76 16.14 -4.18
N ASN A 460 30.73 17.04 -4.00
CA ASN A 460 31.96 16.80 -3.23
C ASN A 460 32.72 15.54 -3.69
N GLY A 461 32.86 15.33 -5.01
CA GLY A 461 33.56 14.16 -5.56
C GLY A 461 32.78 12.84 -5.50
N LYS A 462 31.52 12.88 -5.05
CA LYS A 462 30.68 11.68 -4.89
C LYS A 462 29.46 11.75 -5.79
N LYS A 463 29.10 10.59 -6.34
CA LYS A 463 27.93 10.42 -7.19
C LYS A 463 26.64 10.43 -6.36
N ILE A 464 25.68 11.27 -6.74
CA ILE A 464 24.38 11.41 -6.07
C ILE A 464 23.24 11.29 -7.07
N LEU A 465 22.13 10.71 -6.62
CA LEU A 465 20.86 10.66 -7.32
C LEU A 465 19.96 11.78 -6.80
N LYS A 466 19.28 12.48 -7.71
CA LYS A 466 18.32 13.55 -7.41
C LYS A 466 17.09 13.43 -8.30
N ILE A 467 15.99 14.05 -7.89
CA ILE A 467 14.86 14.31 -8.79
C ILE A 467 15.30 15.36 -9.82
N ASP A 468 14.94 15.16 -11.09
CA ASP A 468 15.30 16.10 -12.16
C ASP A 468 14.69 17.49 -11.88
N SER A 469 15.52 18.53 -11.98
CA SER A 469 15.13 19.91 -11.66
C SER A 469 14.08 20.49 -12.62
N ASN A 470 13.86 19.86 -13.78
CA ASN A 470 12.84 20.26 -14.73
C ASN A 470 11.43 19.79 -14.33
N LEU A 471 11.30 18.93 -13.31
CA LEU A 471 9.98 18.57 -12.80
C LEU A 471 9.30 19.75 -12.12
N ASN A 472 8.02 19.94 -12.45
CA ASN A 472 7.18 20.93 -11.82
C ASN A 472 7.06 20.68 -10.30
N ASN A 473 7.19 21.74 -9.49
CA ASN A 473 7.01 21.70 -8.03
C ASN A 473 5.69 21.05 -7.60
N ARG A 474 4.62 21.16 -8.40
CA ARG A 474 3.35 20.47 -8.14
C ARG A 474 3.54 18.96 -7.99
N TYR A 475 4.37 18.35 -8.85
CA TYR A 475 4.64 16.92 -8.79
C TYR A 475 5.53 16.52 -7.61
N LEU A 476 6.47 17.38 -7.21
CA LEU A 476 7.28 17.16 -6.01
C LEU A 476 6.40 17.08 -4.75
N GLU A 477 5.38 17.93 -4.65
CA GLU A 477 4.40 17.83 -3.56
C GLU A 477 3.52 16.57 -3.65
N GLN A 478 3.20 16.09 -4.85
CA GLN A 478 2.50 14.80 -5.01
C GLN A 478 3.39 13.62 -4.62
N PHE A 479 4.69 13.65 -4.92
CA PHE A 479 5.62 12.58 -4.55
C PHE A 479 5.75 12.37 -3.05
N LYS A 480 5.63 13.45 -2.26
CA LYS A 480 5.53 13.37 -0.80
C LYS A 480 4.30 12.57 -0.33
N ARG A 481 3.30 12.36 -1.17
CA ARG A 481 2.06 11.64 -0.85
C ARG A 481 2.03 10.21 -1.41
N LEU A 482 3.10 9.79 -2.10
CA LEU A 482 3.18 8.42 -2.60
C LEU A 482 3.17 7.42 -1.44
N MET A 483 2.39 6.36 -1.64
CA MET A 483 2.36 5.19 -0.77
C MET A 483 3.58 4.34 -1.04
N ILE A 484 4.31 4.03 0.02
CA ILE A 484 5.53 3.23 -0.03
C ILE A 484 5.17 1.76 0.17
N TYR A 485 4.32 1.45 1.14
CA TYR A 485 3.96 0.06 1.39
C TYR A 485 2.83 -0.38 0.46
N ALA A 486 3.12 -1.43 -0.31
CA ALA A 486 2.24 -2.08 -1.26
C ALA A 486 1.20 -3.01 -0.64
N VAL A 487 1.07 -2.99 0.68
CA VAL A 487 0.06 -3.78 1.40
C VAL A 487 -1.33 -3.57 0.81
N ASP A 488 -1.60 -2.39 0.22
CA ASP A 488 -2.81 -2.10 -0.57
C ASP A 488 -2.60 -1.10 -1.72
N ILE A 489 -1.57 -1.28 -2.56
CA ILE A 489 -1.37 -0.47 -3.79
C ILE A 489 -2.13 -1.07 -5.01
N HIS A 490 -2.94 -2.12 -4.83
CA HIS A 490 -3.86 -2.62 -5.85
C HIS A 490 -4.99 -1.59 -6.14
N LYS A 491 -4.66 -0.52 -6.86
CA LYS A 491 -5.63 0.27 -7.59
C LYS A 491 -6.15 -0.60 -8.73
N ASN A 492 -7.26 -1.30 -8.47
CA ASN A 492 -8.09 -1.83 -9.53
C ASN A 492 -8.64 -0.64 -10.34
N ASP A 493 -7.95 -0.26 -11.41
CA ASP A 493 -8.55 0.53 -12.49
C ASP A 493 -9.45 -0.42 -13.30
N LYS A 494 -10.54 -0.85 -12.66
CA LYS A 494 -11.67 -1.65 -13.16
C LYS A 494 -11.40 -2.56 -14.38
N GLU A 495 -11.11 -3.83 -14.10
CA GLU A 495 -12.05 -4.91 -14.44
C GLU A 495 -12.25 -5.72 -13.15
N ALA A 496 -13.51 -5.90 -12.79
CA ALA A 496 -13.89 -6.74 -11.66
C ALA A 496 -13.52 -8.17 -12.00
N GLU A 497 -12.39 -8.70 -11.54
CA GLU A 497 -12.15 -10.15 -11.59
C GLU A 497 -11.11 -10.75 -10.63
N ASP A 498 -10.51 -9.95 -9.75
CA ASP A 498 -9.87 -10.46 -8.54
C ASP A 498 -10.58 -9.86 -7.32
N GLU A 499 -11.77 -10.38 -7.05
CA GLU A 499 -12.29 -10.33 -5.69
C GLU A 499 -11.31 -11.11 -4.81
N SER A 500 -10.42 -10.38 -4.13
CA SER A 500 -9.37 -11.00 -3.31
C SER A 500 -10.05 -11.84 -2.23
N LEU A 501 -9.99 -13.15 -2.46
CA LEU A 501 -10.41 -14.13 -1.49
C LEU A 501 -9.55 -13.95 -0.24
N PRO A 502 -10.13 -13.97 0.97
CA PRO A 502 -9.32 -14.08 2.17
C PRO A 502 -8.31 -15.22 1.99
N LEU A 503 -7.05 -15.02 2.38
CA LEU A 503 -5.94 -15.98 2.26
C LEU A 503 -6.19 -17.31 2.99
N SER A 504 -7.32 -17.45 3.67
CA SER A 504 -7.77 -18.70 4.27
C SER A 504 -9.28 -18.86 4.09
N ILE A 505 -9.67 -19.59 3.06
CA ILE A 505 -11.04 -20.08 2.89
C ILE A 505 -11.08 -21.59 3.15
N LYS A 506 -12.07 -22.04 3.92
CA LYS A 506 -12.33 -23.46 4.18
C LYS A 506 -13.37 -24.00 3.20
N SER A 507 -13.20 -25.26 2.83
CA SER A 507 -14.23 -25.98 2.09
C SER A 507 -15.29 -26.54 3.04
N VAL A 508 -16.56 -26.35 2.68
CA VAL A 508 -17.69 -27.05 3.31
C VAL A 508 -18.25 -28.04 2.30
N ILE A 509 -18.05 -29.33 2.58
CA ILE A 509 -18.49 -30.41 1.70
C ILE A 509 -19.99 -30.62 1.91
N ILE A 510 -20.74 -30.53 0.81
CA ILE A 510 -22.18 -30.76 0.78
C ILE A 510 -22.56 -31.68 -0.38
N ASN A 511 -23.66 -32.41 -0.21
CA ASN A 511 -24.19 -33.29 -1.26
C ASN A 511 -25.25 -32.61 -2.13
N ASP A 512 -25.83 -31.50 -1.65
CA ASP A 512 -26.91 -30.79 -2.32
C ASP A 512 -26.38 -29.77 -3.32
N ASP A 513 -27.04 -29.64 -4.47
CA ASP A 513 -26.80 -28.55 -5.41
C ASP A 513 -27.53 -27.30 -4.91
N ILE A 514 -26.79 -26.31 -4.39
CA ILE A 514 -27.40 -25.11 -3.81
C ILE A 514 -27.71 -24.02 -4.85
N MET A 515 -27.27 -24.18 -6.11
CA MET A 515 -27.36 -23.16 -7.16
C MET A 515 -26.75 -21.80 -6.72
N ASP A 516 -26.88 -20.75 -7.54
CA ASP A 516 -26.39 -19.40 -7.22
C ASP A 516 -27.32 -18.64 -6.23
N LYS A 517 -28.05 -19.35 -5.34
CA LYS A 517 -28.91 -18.72 -4.33
C LYS A 517 -28.11 -18.30 -3.11
N GLU A 518 -28.39 -17.11 -2.59
CA GLU A 518 -27.85 -16.67 -1.31
C GLU A 518 -28.50 -17.45 -0.17
N ILE A 519 -27.66 -17.88 0.78
CA ILE A 519 -28.04 -18.74 1.89
C ILE A 519 -27.73 -17.99 3.18
N GLU A 520 -28.68 -17.98 4.11
CA GLU A 520 -28.51 -17.37 5.44
C GLU A 520 -28.17 -18.40 6.52
N GLU A 521 -28.65 -19.64 6.36
CA GLU A 521 -28.40 -20.73 7.28
C GLU A 521 -28.28 -22.06 6.53
N TRP A 522 -27.41 -22.95 7.00
CA TRP A 522 -27.27 -24.29 6.44
C TRP A 522 -27.00 -25.35 7.51
N ASN A 523 -27.46 -26.58 7.27
CA ASN A 523 -27.14 -27.73 8.13
C ASN A 523 -26.07 -28.58 7.43
N ILE A 524 -24.91 -28.71 8.07
CA ILE A 524 -23.76 -29.47 7.54
C ILE A 524 -23.49 -30.71 8.39
N ASP A 525 -23.07 -31.79 7.73
CA ASP A 525 -22.58 -33.00 8.40
C ASP A 525 -21.20 -32.73 9.02
N THR A 526 -21.05 -32.98 10.32
CA THR A 526 -19.80 -32.77 11.05
C THR A 526 -18.70 -33.76 10.66
N SER A 527 -19.03 -34.92 10.07
CA SER A 527 -18.06 -35.95 9.67
C SER A 527 -17.00 -35.42 8.70
N TYR A 528 -17.41 -34.49 7.83
CA TYR A 528 -16.57 -33.87 6.81
C TYR A 528 -16.20 -32.42 7.15
N ASN A 529 -16.93 -31.79 8.08
CA ASN A 529 -16.86 -30.36 8.35
C ASN A 529 -16.58 -30.02 9.83
N TYR A 530 -15.96 -30.93 10.59
CA TYR A 530 -15.76 -30.78 12.05
C TYR A 530 -14.90 -29.56 12.45
N GLN A 531 -14.13 -29.01 11.52
CA GLN A 531 -13.24 -27.87 11.73
C GLN A 531 -13.90 -26.51 11.48
N ILE A 532 -15.15 -26.48 11.03
CA ILE A 532 -15.89 -25.23 10.81
C ILE A 532 -16.28 -24.62 12.14
N VAL A 533 -15.91 -23.37 12.33
CA VAL A 533 -16.22 -22.57 13.50
C VAL A 533 -16.63 -21.16 13.08
N GLN A 534 -17.24 -20.41 13.99
CA GLN A 534 -17.60 -19.03 13.74
C GLN A 534 -16.37 -18.21 13.33
N GLY A 535 -16.58 -17.32 12.37
CA GLY A 535 -15.58 -16.46 11.72
C GLY A 535 -14.77 -17.10 10.61
N ASP A 536 -14.98 -18.38 10.32
CA ASP A 536 -14.40 -18.98 9.14
C ASP A 536 -15.07 -18.43 7.88
N TYR A 537 -14.25 -18.19 6.84
CA TYR A 537 -14.76 -18.01 5.49
C TYR A 537 -14.86 -19.36 4.83
N ILE A 538 -15.98 -19.60 4.16
CA ILE A 538 -16.30 -20.89 3.59
C ILE A 538 -16.74 -20.79 2.14
N ILE A 539 -16.46 -21.86 1.40
CA ILE A 539 -17.04 -22.13 0.08
C ILE A 539 -17.70 -23.49 0.15
N PHE A 540 -18.90 -23.61 -0.41
CA PHE A 540 -19.57 -24.88 -0.57
C PHE A 540 -19.00 -25.65 -1.76
N VAL A 541 -18.52 -26.86 -1.52
CA VAL A 541 -17.93 -27.73 -2.55
C VAL A 541 -18.63 -29.07 -2.61
N LYS A 542 -18.62 -29.68 -3.79
CA LYS A 542 -19.10 -31.05 -4.01
C LYS A 542 -18.12 -32.06 -3.41
N PRO A 543 -18.57 -33.27 -3.07
CA PRO A 543 -17.71 -34.32 -2.52
C PRO A 543 -16.51 -34.59 -3.42
N GLU A 544 -15.37 -34.91 -2.81
CA GLU A 544 -14.09 -35.13 -3.50
C GLU A 544 -13.56 -33.91 -4.30
N PHE A 545 -14.06 -32.70 -4.02
CA PHE A 545 -13.69 -31.46 -4.73
C PHE A 545 -14.00 -31.53 -6.23
N LYS A 546 -15.09 -32.21 -6.60
CA LYS A 546 -15.52 -32.37 -8.01
C LYS A 546 -16.07 -31.09 -8.65
N GLY A 547 -16.35 -30.06 -7.85
CA GLY A 547 -16.90 -28.80 -8.31
C GLY A 547 -17.24 -27.88 -7.14
N ILE A 548 -17.35 -26.58 -7.41
CA ILE A 548 -17.90 -25.60 -6.49
C ILE A 548 -19.44 -25.68 -6.57
N ALA A 549 -20.10 -25.79 -5.41
CA ALA A 549 -21.55 -25.96 -5.35
C ALA A 549 -22.32 -24.63 -5.46
N ASN A 550 -21.67 -23.52 -5.09
CA ASN A 550 -22.17 -22.16 -5.24
C ASN A 550 -20.95 -21.21 -5.28
N TYR A 551 -20.87 -20.33 -6.28
CA TYR A 551 -19.76 -19.40 -6.50
C TYR A 551 -19.81 -18.17 -5.57
N ILE A 552 -20.15 -18.40 -4.31
CA ILE A 552 -20.24 -17.38 -3.26
C ILE A 552 -19.35 -17.81 -2.09
N VAL A 553 -18.53 -16.87 -1.62
CA VAL A 553 -17.83 -16.96 -0.34
C VAL A 553 -18.76 -16.46 0.76
N TYR A 554 -18.91 -17.27 1.80
CA TYR A 554 -19.69 -16.90 2.98
C TYR A 554 -18.79 -16.72 4.19
N GLN A 555 -19.17 -15.83 5.09
CA GLN A 555 -18.62 -15.77 6.44
C GLN A 555 -19.55 -16.49 7.40
N VAL A 556 -19.01 -17.41 8.20
CA VAL A 556 -19.77 -18.11 9.26
C VAL A 556 -19.97 -17.17 10.45
N VAL A 557 -21.19 -16.68 10.66
CA VAL A 557 -21.53 -15.75 11.74
C VAL A 557 -22.06 -16.43 12.99
N SER A 558 -22.52 -17.68 12.91
CA SER A 558 -22.91 -18.48 14.07
C SER A 558 -22.75 -19.98 13.82
N VAL A 559 -22.51 -20.75 14.89
CA VAL A 559 -22.37 -22.21 14.82
C VAL A 559 -23.11 -22.86 15.99
N ASN A 560 -24.11 -23.67 15.68
CA ASN A 560 -24.89 -24.45 16.65
C ASN A 560 -24.69 -25.94 16.38
N LYS A 561 -23.96 -26.63 17.26
CA LYS A 561 -23.71 -28.07 17.14
C LYS A 561 -24.86 -28.87 17.74
N SER A 562 -25.39 -29.85 16.99
CA SER A 562 -26.42 -30.77 17.47
C SER A 562 -26.18 -32.18 16.93
N GLY A 563 -25.58 -33.04 17.76
CA GLY A 563 -25.25 -34.43 17.40
C GLY A 563 -24.23 -34.49 16.25
N SER A 564 -24.57 -35.24 15.20
CA SER A 564 -23.75 -35.39 13.98
C SER A 564 -23.89 -34.21 13.02
N ASN A 565 -24.78 -33.26 13.29
CA ASN A 565 -25.06 -32.13 12.42
C ASN A 565 -24.65 -30.82 13.09
N MET A 566 -24.25 -29.85 12.28
CA MET A 566 -23.93 -28.50 12.68
C MET A 566 -24.80 -27.53 11.88
N LYS A 567 -25.58 -26.70 12.57
CA LYS A 567 -26.29 -25.59 11.94
C LYS A 567 -25.36 -24.38 11.93
N ILE A 568 -25.06 -23.87 10.75
CA ILE A 568 -24.26 -22.66 10.57
C ILE A 568 -25.18 -21.51 10.14
N GLY A 569 -25.03 -20.35 10.77
CA GLY A 569 -25.53 -19.09 10.23
C GLY A 569 -24.42 -18.44 9.42
N ILE A 570 -24.76 -17.97 8.23
CA ILE A 570 -23.81 -17.46 7.24
C ILE A 570 -24.31 -16.17 6.62
N VAL A 571 -23.36 -15.29 6.30
CA VAL A 571 -23.65 -14.07 5.55
C VAL A 571 -22.76 -14.06 4.33
N LYS A 572 -23.33 -13.70 3.18
CA LYS A 572 -22.59 -13.53 1.94
C LYS A 572 -21.47 -12.53 2.14
N HIS A 573 -20.28 -12.90 1.68
CA HIS A 573 -19.11 -12.05 1.74
C HIS A 573 -18.66 -11.61 0.35
N ASN A 574 -18.43 -12.58 -0.54
CA ASN A 574 -17.81 -12.33 -1.85
C ASN A 574 -18.34 -13.29 -2.92
N TYR A 575 -18.05 -13.04 -4.19
CA TYR A 575 -18.23 -14.04 -5.26
C TYR A 575 -16.89 -14.71 -5.61
N ILE A 576 -17.00 -15.77 -6.40
CA ILE A 576 -15.86 -16.51 -6.92
C ILE A 576 -15.87 -16.36 -8.44
N ASN A 577 -14.70 -16.07 -9.02
CA ASN A 577 -14.53 -16.12 -10.47
C ASN A 577 -14.68 -17.58 -10.95
N LYS A 578 -15.73 -17.85 -11.73
CA LYS A 578 -16.04 -19.19 -12.26
C LYS A 578 -14.91 -19.74 -13.12
N GLU A 579 -14.13 -18.88 -13.78
CA GLU A 579 -13.01 -19.28 -14.63
C GLU A 579 -11.83 -19.85 -13.83
N LYS A 580 -11.71 -19.49 -12.55
CA LYS A 580 -10.65 -19.96 -11.64
C LYS A 580 -11.02 -21.21 -10.84
N GLU A 581 -12.15 -21.84 -11.12
CA GLU A 581 -12.64 -22.98 -10.33
C GLU A 581 -11.61 -24.11 -10.19
N SER A 582 -10.88 -24.43 -11.26
CA SER A 582 -9.88 -25.51 -11.23
C SER A 582 -8.70 -25.20 -10.30
N GLU A 583 -8.25 -23.94 -10.24
CA GLU A 583 -7.18 -23.47 -9.36
C GLU A 583 -7.66 -23.50 -7.89
N ILE A 584 -8.84 -22.96 -7.63
CA ILE A 584 -9.44 -22.91 -6.29
C ILE A 584 -9.66 -24.31 -5.73
N LEU A 585 -10.20 -25.23 -6.53
CA LEU A 585 -10.42 -26.61 -6.09
C LEU A 585 -9.10 -27.34 -5.80
N LYS A 586 -8.03 -27.04 -6.53
CA LYS A 586 -6.69 -27.59 -6.26
C LYS A 586 -6.19 -27.12 -4.90
N ASP A 587 -6.24 -25.82 -4.63
CA ASP A 587 -5.75 -25.23 -3.38
C ASP A 587 -6.57 -25.72 -2.17
N LEU A 588 -7.90 -25.77 -2.29
CA LEU A 588 -8.77 -26.29 -1.24
C LEU A 588 -8.53 -27.78 -0.99
N LYS A 589 -8.26 -28.57 -2.04
CA LYS A 589 -7.95 -29.99 -1.91
C LYS A 589 -6.63 -30.22 -1.20
N GLU A 590 -5.60 -29.43 -1.53
CA GLU A 590 -4.30 -29.46 -0.85
C GLU A 590 -4.44 -29.06 0.62
N ALA A 591 -5.21 -28.01 0.92
CA ALA A 591 -5.49 -27.58 2.28
C ALA A 591 -6.26 -28.64 3.10
N TYR A 592 -7.16 -29.40 2.45
CA TYR A 592 -7.99 -30.41 3.11
C TYR A 592 -7.28 -31.75 3.32
N TYR A 593 -6.50 -32.23 2.34
CA TYR A 593 -5.81 -33.53 2.39
C TYR A 593 -4.31 -33.46 2.75
N GLY A 594 -3.68 -32.29 2.69
CA GLY A 594 -2.22 -32.11 2.72
C GLY A 594 -1.60 -32.14 1.32
N GLU A 595 -0.32 -31.71 1.19
CA GLU A 595 0.45 -31.78 -0.06
C GLU A 595 0.30 -33.19 -0.66
N CYS A 596 -0.32 -33.26 -1.84
CA CYS A 596 -0.39 -34.50 -2.62
C CYS A 596 0.88 -34.57 -3.47
N GLU A 597 1.67 -35.63 -3.29
CA GLU A 597 2.86 -35.92 -4.12
C GLU A 597 2.60 -35.92 -5.63
#